data_AF-D8J5N4-F1
#
_entry.id   AF-D8J5N4-F1
#
_cell.length_a   1.000
_cell.length_b   1.000
_cell.length_c   1.000
_cell.angle_alpha   90.00
_cell.angle_beta   90.00
_cell.angle_gamma   90.00
#
_symmetry.space_group_name_H-M   'P 1'
#
loop_
_entity.id
_entity.type
_entity.pdbx_description
1 polymer ?
#
loop_
_entity_poly.entity_id
_entity_poly.type
_entity_poly.pdbx_seq_one_letter_code
_entity_poly.pdbx_strand_id
1 'polypeptide(L)' 'MSRYPREARNARIKCIACNAPVVRTTDDRYVCVDCGESPVRPHAKAPPAAD' A
#
# COMPACT_ATOMS: atom_id res chain seq x y z
N MET A 1 18.56 20.02 7.58
CA MET A 1 17.34 20.16 8.40
C MET A 1 16.52 18.88 8.33
N SER A 2 16.66 18.01 9.33
CA SER A 2 15.84 16.80 9.44
C SER A 2 14.41 17.23 9.80
N ARG A 3 13.44 17.00 8.91
CA ARG A 3 12.04 17.32 9.18
C ARG A 3 11.51 16.29 10.17
N TYR A 4 11.20 16.72 11.39
CA TYR A 4 10.49 15.91 12.37
C TYR A 4 9.25 15.28 11.69
N PRO A 5 8.99 13.97 11.85
CA PRO A 5 7.83 13.35 11.22
C PRO A 5 6.57 14.05 11.72
N ARG A 6 5.91 14.80 10.83
CA ARG A 6 4.56 15.32 11.11
C ARG A 6 3.64 14.11 11.23
N GLU A 7 2.68 14.16 12.15
CA GLU A 7 1.67 13.12 12.38
C GLU A 7 1.18 12.53 11.05
N ALA A 8 1.84 11.45 10.62
CA ALA A 8 1.46 10.76 9.41
C ALA A 8 0.18 10.02 9.80
N ARG A 9 -0.94 10.38 9.19
CA ARG A 9 -2.21 9.66 9.36
C ARG A 9 -1.92 8.16 9.37
N ASN A 10 -2.47 7.43 10.34
CA ASN A 10 -2.26 5.99 10.61
C ASN A 10 -2.67 5.04 9.45
N ALA A 11 -2.70 5.50 8.21
CA ALA A 11 -2.78 4.65 7.04
C ALA A 11 -1.44 3.94 6.88
N ARG A 12 -1.41 2.64 7.20
CA ARG A 12 -0.22 1.78 7.03
C ARG A 12 0.27 1.71 5.58
N ILE A 13 -0.61 2.00 4.61
CA ILE A 13 -0.35 1.91 3.17
C ILE A 13 -0.98 3.13 2.47
N LYS A 14 -0.26 3.74 1.53
CA LYS A 14 -0.70 4.87 0.70
C LYS A 14 -0.61 4.54 -0.79
N CYS A 15 -1.46 5.17 -1.59
CA CYS A 15 -1.41 5.07 -3.03
C CYS A 15 -0.23 5.86 -3.58
N ILE A 16 0.53 5.29 -4.53
CA ILE A 16 1.70 5.96 -5.12
C ILE A 16 1.27 7.13 -6.02
N ALA A 17 0.15 6.98 -6.75
CA ALA A 17 -0.30 7.97 -7.72
C ALA A 17 -0.85 9.25 -7.06
N CYS A 18 -1.71 9.11 -6.04
CA CYS A 18 -2.42 10.23 -5.42
C CYS A 18 -2.08 10.46 -3.94
N ASN A 19 -1.22 9.63 -3.34
CA ASN A 19 -0.85 9.70 -1.91
C ASN A 19 -2.03 9.57 -0.92
N ALA A 20 -3.19 9.13 -1.40
CA ALA A 20 -4.37 8.87 -0.59
C ALA A 20 -4.26 7.54 0.18
N PRO A 21 -5.05 7.37 1.26
CA PRO A 21 -5.10 6.13 2.02
C PRO A 21 -5.53 4.92 1.18
N VAL A 22 -5.03 3.75 1.56
CA VAL A 22 -5.36 2.47 0.92
C VAL A 22 -6.03 1.57 1.94
N VAL A 23 -7.12 0.92 1.53
CA VAL A 23 -7.90 0.00 2.37
C VAL A 23 -7.80 -1.43 1.84
N ARG A 24 -7.93 -2.41 2.73
CA ARG A 24 -8.09 -3.83 2.37
C ARG A 24 -9.57 -4.11 2.20
N THR A 25 -9.94 -4.57 1.02
CA THR A 25 -11.30 -5.03 0.68
C THR A 25 -11.57 -6.41 1.27
N THR A 26 -12.84 -6.84 1.24
CA THR A 26 -13.26 -8.18 1.67
C THR A 26 -12.63 -9.31 0.84
N ASP A 27 -12.22 -9.02 -0.40
CA ASP A 27 -11.55 -9.97 -1.29
C ASP A 27 -10.02 -10.00 -1.09
N ASP A 28 -9.53 -9.46 0.03
CA ASP A 28 -8.11 -9.35 0.36
C ASP A 28 -7.27 -8.52 -0.63
N ARG A 29 -7.93 -7.64 -1.39
CA ARG A 29 -7.27 -6.70 -2.31
C ARG A 29 -7.08 -5.34 -1.65
N TYR A 30 -5.97 -4.68 -1.98
CA TYR A 30 -5.70 -3.31 -1.55
C TYR A 30 -6.20 -2.33 -2.61
N VAL A 31 -7.03 -1.37 -2.21
CA VAL A 31 -7.63 -0.38 -3.12
C VAL A 31 -7.49 1.02 -2.54
N CYS A 32 -7.09 1.97 -3.37
CA CYS A 32 -7.04 3.39 -3.02
C CYS A 32 -8.46 3.95 -2.84
N VAL A 33 -8.71 4.69 -1.77
CA VAL A 33 -10.03 5.27 -1.48
C VAL A 33 -10.42 6.42 -2.40
N ASP A 34 -9.46 7.00 -3.12
CA ASP A 34 -9.67 8.19 -3.95
C ASP A 34 -9.72 7.83 -5.43
N CYS A 35 -8.65 7.25 -5.97
CA CYS A 35 -8.56 6.91 -7.40
C CYS A 35 -8.97 5.47 -7.75
N GLY A 36 -9.20 4.60 -6.76
CA GLY A 36 -9.55 3.19 -6.99
C GLY A 36 -8.39 2.32 -7.49
N GLU A 37 -7.20 2.87 -7.69
CA GLU A 37 -6.02 2.11 -8.12
C GLU A 37 -5.58 1.12 -7.03
N SER A 38 -5.09 -0.05 -7.44
CA SER A 38 -4.50 -1.05 -6.54
C SER A 38 -3.00 -0.77 -6.40
N PRO A 39 -2.55 -0.14 -5.30
CA PRO A 39 -1.17 0.33 -5.19
C PRO A 39 -0.22 -0.77 -4.71
N VAL A 40 -0.75 -1.93 -4.34
CA VAL A 40 0.02 -3.07 -3.88
C VAL A 40 -0.18 -4.19 -4.88
N ARG A 41 0.77 -4.34 -5.80
CA ARG A 41 0.92 -5.65 -6.44
C ARG A 41 1.45 -6.59 -5.36
N PRO A 42 0.79 -7.73 -5.07
CA PRO A 42 1.39 -8.71 -4.19
C PRO A 42 2.76 -9.00 -4.76
N HIS A 43 3.81 -8.78 -3.97
CA HIS A 43 5.15 -9.17 -4.36
C HIS A 43 5.03 -10.66 -4.67
N ALA A 44 5.21 -11.05 -5.94
CA ALA A 44 5.16 -12.45 -6.31
C ALA A 44 6.24 -13.10 -5.45
N LYS A 45 5.80 -13.86 -4.42
CA LYS A 45 6.71 -14.63 -3.61
C LYS A 45 7.31 -15.61 -4.60
N ALA A 46 8.59 -15.44 -4.92
CA ALA A 46 9.29 -16.42 -5.72
C ALA A 46 9.05 -17.79 -5.06
N PRO A 47 8.66 -18.82 -5.82
CA PRO A 47 8.51 -20.15 -5.25
C PRO A 47 9.84 -20.52 -4.56
N PRO A 48 9.81 -21.18 -3.39
CA PRO A 48 11.05 -21.62 -2.76
C PRO A 48 11.82 -22.43 -3.81
N ALA A 49 13.08 -22.05 -4.04
CA ALA A 49 13.97 -22.76 -4.96
C ALA A 49 13.94 -24.24 -4.58
N ALA A 50 13.62 -25.09 -5.56
CA ALA A 50 13.72 -26.53 -5.40
C ALA A 50 15.21 -26.93 -5.45
N ASP A 51 15.59 -27.71 -4.43
CA ASP A 51 16.87 -28.42 -4.17
C ASP A 51 18.14 -27.60 -3.90
#